data_AF-A0A2P5FTR6-F1
#
_entry.id   AF-A0A2P5FTR6-F1
#
_cell.length_a   1.000
_cell.length_b   1.000
_cell.length_c   1.000
_cell.angle_alpha   90.00
_cell.angle_beta   90.00
_cell.angle_gamma   90.00
#
_symmetry.space_group_name_H-M   'P 1'
#
loop_
_entity.id
_entity.type
_entity.pdbx_description
1 polymer ?
#
loop_
_entity_poly.entity_id
_entity_poly.type
_entity_poly.pdbx_seq_one_letter_code
_entity_poly.pdbx_strand_id
1 'polypeptide(L)'
;MANQNDNANATAAGFKLVGFSKFVRTNPRSDRFGVRRFHHVEFWCGDATNTARRFSWGLGMPLVAKSDLSTGNLSHASYLLRSGDLRFIFTAPYSPSIAAAGATADSPSSSAAIPTFDHSTFLSFFSAHGLGVRAIAVEVDDAELAFATSVAHGAKPFSPPLTLEDRVVLSEVTLYGDVVLRYVSYKPDPNPDPSSWFFLPGFEPVTSTEPNDLDLGIRRLDHVAGNVARLGQAVSYVKGFTGFHEFAEFTAEEVGTSESGLNSAILANNDETVLIGMNEPVFGTKRRSQIQTYLEHNEGPGVQHLALSSENIFETLRGMRSRSGLGGFEFVPSPPPTYYKNIEKWARDVLTEAQLKECEELGVLVDKDDEGTLLQIFTKPLGDRPTIFIEIIQRVGCITKTDEGKYQKGGCGGFGKGNVSELFKSIEEYEKTLEAKKVVEKSTAA
;
A
#
# COMPACT_ATOMS: atom_id res chain seq x y z
N MET A 1 2.48 -51.06 5.47
CA MET A 1 1.88 -51.05 6.83
C MET A 1 2.03 -49.64 7.40
N ALA A 2 0.90 -49.06 7.80
CA ALA A 2 0.67 -47.84 8.59
C ALA A 2 1.24 -46.47 8.13
N ASN A 3 0.38 -45.74 7.42
CA ASN A 3 0.07 -44.31 7.50
C ASN A 3 0.76 -43.48 8.59
N GLN A 4 1.41 -42.39 8.18
CA GLN A 4 1.44 -41.12 8.92
C GLN A 4 1.11 -39.97 7.96
N ASN A 5 -0.17 -39.88 7.61
CA ASN A 5 -0.84 -38.61 7.34
C ASN A 5 -1.71 -38.30 8.58
N ASP A 6 -1.96 -37.01 8.79
CA ASP A 6 -2.88 -36.42 9.79
C ASP A 6 -2.26 -36.02 11.14
N ASN A 7 -1.60 -34.86 11.18
CA ASN A 7 -1.88 -33.75 12.12
C ASN A 7 -0.77 -32.69 12.13
N ALA A 8 -0.74 -31.85 11.10
CA ALA A 8 -0.02 -30.57 11.15
C ALA A 8 -0.98 -29.38 10.91
N ASN A 9 -2.23 -29.50 11.39
CA ASN A 9 -3.11 -28.36 11.62
C ASN A 9 -2.97 -27.92 13.08
N ALA A 10 -1.79 -27.42 13.44
CA ALA A 10 -1.68 -26.56 14.60
C ALA A 10 -2.18 -25.17 14.15
N THR A 11 -3.50 -24.99 14.19
CA THR A 11 -4.13 -23.67 14.15
C THR A 11 -3.46 -22.79 15.20
N ALA A 12 -2.80 -21.71 14.78
CA ALA A 12 -2.42 -20.64 15.69
C ALA A 12 -3.70 -20.23 16.44
N ALA A 13 -3.70 -20.35 17.77
CA ALA A 13 -4.90 -20.20 18.56
C ALA A 13 -5.50 -18.79 18.35
N GLY A 14 -6.63 -18.71 17.63
CA GLY A 14 -7.46 -17.49 17.59
C GLY A 14 -7.95 -17.04 16.20
N PHE A 15 -7.22 -17.29 15.12
CA PHE A 15 -7.65 -16.87 13.77
C PHE A 15 -8.20 -18.04 12.95
N LYS A 16 -9.42 -17.88 12.44
CA LYS A 16 -10.06 -18.84 11.53
C LYS A 16 -10.73 -18.06 10.42
N LEU A 17 -10.20 -18.21 9.21
CA LEU A 17 -10.81 -17.66 8.01
C LEU A 17 -12.17 -18.33 7.76
N VAL A 18 -13.24 -17.54 7.73
CA VAL A 18 -14.61 -18.06 7.51
C VAL A 18 -15.22 -17.63 6.19
N GLY A 19 -14.63 -16.62 5.54
CA GLY A 19 -15.11 -16.03 4.30
C GLY A 19 -16.19 -14.96 4.52
N PHE A 20 -16.29 -14.04 3.57
CA PHE A 20 -17.10 -12.83 3.63
C PHE A 20 -18.55 -13.10 3.99
N SER A 21 -19.15 -14.12 3.37
CA SER A 21 -20.57 -14.47 3.58
C SER A 21 -20.90 -14.98 4.99
N LYS A 22 -19.91 -15.51 5.71
CA LYS A 22 -20.05 -16.02 7.09
C LYS A 22 -19.40 -15.09 8.11
N PHE A 23 -18.70 -14.07 7.65
CA PHE A 23 -18.00 -13.12 8.49
C PHE A 23 -19.00 -12.14 9.11
N VAL A 24 -19.07 -12.15 10.44
CA VAL A 24 -19.84 -11.16 11.19
C VAL A 24 -18.85 -10.11 11.69
N ARG A 25 -18.83 -8.96 11.03
CA ARG A 25 -17.96 -7.85 11.42
C ARG A 25 -18.32 -7.37 12.81
N THR A 26 -17.32 -7.32 13.69
CA THR A 26 -17.41 -6.70 15.01
C THR A 26 -16.23 -5.76 15.19
N ASN A 27 -16.48 -4.56 15.70
CA ASN A 27 -15.43 -3.61 16.07
C ASN A 27 -15.36 -3.55 17.60
N PRO A 28 -14.48 -4.34 18.24
CA PRO A 28 -14.32 -4.36 19.69
C PRO A 28 -13.59 -3.12 20.23
N ARG A 29 -13.09 -2.24 19.35
CA ARG A 29 -12.25 -1.09 19.67
C ARG A 29 -11.04 -1.47 20.55
N SER A 30 -10.28 -2.46 20.09
CA SER A 30 -9.21 -3.12 20.86
C SER A 30 -7.78 -2.65 20.56
N ASP A 31 -7.59 -1.53 19.86
CA ASP A 31 -6.24 -0.99 19.63
C ASP A 31 -5.47 -0.86 20.94
N ARG A 32 -4.21 -1.29 20.94
CA ARG A 32 -3.35 -1.26 22.13
C ARG A 32 -2.72 0.11 22.39
N PHE A 33 -2.76 0.98 21.41
CA PHE A 33 -2.26 2.36 21.44
C PHE A 33 -3.07 3.19 20.45
N GLY A 34 -3.15 4.50 20.67
CA GLY A 34 -3.94 5.38 19.81
C GLY A 34 -3.36 5.50 18.40
N VAL A 35 -4.13 5.09 17.39
CA VAL A 35 -3.77 5.18 15.97
C VAL A 35 -4.72 6.15 15.27
N ARG A 36 -4.16 7.15 14.59
CA ARG A 36 -4.95 8.22 13.96
C ARG A 36 -5.26 7.92 12.50
N ARG A 37 -4.21 7.71 11.69
CA ARG A 37 -4.31 7.59 10.22
C ARG A 37 -3.01 7.07 9.62
N PHE A 38 -3.03 6.74 8.34
CA PHE A 38 -1.80 6.64 7.56
C PHE A 38 -1.05 7.98 7.52
N HIS A 39 0.25 7.93 7.72
CA HIS A 39 1.12 9.10 7.74
C HIS A 39 1.88 9.27 6.41
N HIS A 40 2.60 8.24 5.98
CA HIS A 40 3.28 8.16 4.68
C HIS A 40 3.61 6.71 4.30
N VAL A 41 4.03 6.51 3.07
CA VAL A 41 4.66 5.26 2.59
C VAL A 41 6.07 5.58 2.11
N GLU A 42 7.06 4.83 2.57
CA GLU A 42 8.44 4.96 2.07
C GLU A 42 8.77 3.80 1.13
N PHE A 43 9.20 4.15 -0.08
CA PHE A 43 9.78 3.25 -1.06
C PHE A 43 11.30 3.31 -0.96
N TRP A 44 11.93 2.14 -0.97
CA TRP A 44 13.36 2.04 -1.25
C TRP A 44 13.55 1.72 -2.72
N CYS A 45 14.43 2.50 -3.37
CA CYS A 45 14.59 2.50 -4.82
C CYS A 45 16.04 2.77 -5.19
N GLY A 46 16.49 2.24 -6.34
CA GLY A 46 17.88 2.36 -6.77
C GLY A 46 18.29 3.80 -7.12
N ASP A 47 17.35 4.61 -7.61
CA ASP A 47 17.53 6.04 -7.85
C ASP A 47 16.24 6.79 -7.47
N ALA A 48 16.33 7.56 -6.38
CA ALA A 48 15.19 8.29 -5.83
C ALA A 48 14.70 9.40 -6.76
N THR A 49 15.59 10.03 -7.52
CA THR A 49 15.25 11.15 -8.42
C THR A 49 14.33 10.70 -9.55
N ASN A 50 14.72 9.67 -10.29
CA ASN A 50 13.97 9.12 -11.41
C ASN A 50 12.65 8.51 -10.92
N THR A 51 12.70 7.75 -9.82
CA THR A 51 11.51 7.12 -9.26
C THR A 51 10.49 8.18 -8.81
N ALA A 52 10.92 9.18 -8.02
CA ALA A 52 10.04 10.25 -7.57
C ALA A 52 9.49 11.08 -8.73
N ARG A 53 10.29 11.41 -9.77
CA ARG A 53 9.79 12.13 -10.95
C ARG A 53 8.75 11.32 -11.73
N ARG A 54 8.98 10.02 -11.90
CA ARG A 54 8.02 9.13 -12.57
C ARG A 54 6.69 9.05 -11.81
N PHE A 55 6.74 8.88 -10.48
CA PHE A 55 5.55 8.84 -9.64
C PHE A 55 4.84 10.20 -9.58
N SER A 56 5.60 11.29 -9.51
CA SER A 56 5.09 12.65 -9.55
C SER A 56 4.27 12.88 -10.82
N TRP A 57 4.89 12.66 -11.99
CA TRP A 57 4.22 12.78 -13.28
C TRP A 57 3.03 11.81 -13.42
N GLY A 58 3.26 10.52 -13.14
CA GLY A 58 2.30 9.47 -13.43
C GLY A 58 1.08 9.45 -12.50
N LEU A 59 1.23 9.83 -11.23
CA LEU A 59 0.12 9.91 -10.26
C LEU A 59 -0.38 11.34 -10.06
N GLY A 60 0.34 12.34 -10.56
CA GLY A 60 0.02 13.73 -10.28
C GLY A 60 0.30 14.14 -8.84
N MET A 61 1.48 13.77 -8.33
CA MET A 61 1.87 14.08 -6.96
C MET A 61 3.09 15.01 -6.95
N PRO A 62 2.91 16.33 -6.75
CA PRO A 62 4.04 17.25 -6.74
C PRO A 62 5.09 16.88 -5.69
N LEU A 63 6.36 17.14 -6.03
CA LEU A 63 7.47 17.10 -5.10
C LEU A 63 7.35 18.30 -4.15
N VAL A 64 7.28 18.03 -2.85
CA VAL A 64 6.98 19.08 -1.88
C VAL A 64 8.06 19.23 -0.80
N ALA A 65 8.86 18.20 -0.55
CA ALA A 65 10.06 18.31 0.28
C ALA A 65 11.14 17.32 -0.15
N LYS A 66 12.37 17.58 0.30
CA LYS A 66 13.51 16.72 0.05
C LYS A 66 14.46 16.70 1.25
N SER A 67 15.20 15.62 1.38
CA SER A 67 16.40 15.52 2.20
C SER A 67 17.48 14.85 1.35
N ASP A 68 18.47 15.61 0.90
CA ASP A 68 19.56 15.18 0.04
C ASP A 68 20.86 15.94 0.36
N LEU A 69 21.91 15.79 -0.46
CA LEU A 69 23.18 16.49 -0.27
C LEU A 69 23.02 18.02 -0.13
N SER A 70 22.06 18.63 -0.84
CA SER A 70 21.84 20.07 -0.78
C SER A 70 21.24 20.55 0.55
N THR A 71 20.64 19.63 1.30
CA THR A 71 20.09 19.85 2.65
C THR A 71 21.05 19.37 3.76
N GLY A 72 22.27 18.95 3.40
CA GLY A 72 23.26 18.41 4.34
C GLY A 72 23.14 16.92 4.64
N ASN A 73 22.22 16.18 4.01
CA ASN A 73 22.11 14.74 4.19
C ASN A 73 23.13 14.00 3.31
N LEU A 74 24.16 13.46 3.95
CA LEU A 74 25.25 12.71 3.31
C LEU A 74 25.00 11.20 3.21
N SER A 75 23.90 10.71 3.80
CA SER A 75 23.61 9.27 3.90
C SER A 75 22.70 8.79 2.78
N HIS A 76 21.64 9.53 2.48
CA HIS A 76 20.65 9.14 1.49
C HIS A 76 20.01 10.36 0.82
N ALA A 77 19.45 10.15 -0.37
CA ALA A 77 18.53 11.08 -1.00
C ALA A 77 17.10 10.60 -0.76
N SER A 78 16.25 11.48 -0.23
CA SER A 78 14.83 11.23 0.00
C SER A 78 13.97 12.35 -0.58
N TYR A 79 12.99 11.97 -1.41
CA TYR A 79 12.07 12.92 -2.05
C TYR A 79 10.63 12.62 -1.61
N LEU A 80 9.96 13.62 -1.05
CA LEU A 80 8.56 13.53 -0.61
C LEU A 80 7.63 14.08 -1.68
N LEU A 81 6.79 13.20 -2.22
CA LEU A 81 5.65 13.57 -3.05
C LEU A 81 4.38 13.65 -2.20
N ARG A 82 3.49 14.59 -2.54
CA ARG A 82 2.22 14.75 -1.83
C ARG A 82 1.08 15.08 -2.79
N SER A 83 -0.08 14.44 -2.59
CA SER A 83 -1.36 14.91 -3.11
C SER A 83 -2.45 14.70 -2.05
N GLY A 84 -3.13 15.78 -1.66
CA GLY A 84 -3.97 15.80 -0.46
C GLY A 84 -3.20 15.40 0.80
N ASP A 85 -3.68 14.36 1.49
CA ASP A 85 -3.05 13.70 2.63
C ASP A 85 -2.14 12.52 2.24
N LEU A 86 -2.15 12.07 0.98
CA LEU A 86 -1.26 11.02 0.52
C LEU A 86 0.18 11.53 0.47
N ARG A 87 1.09 10.78 1.09
CA ARG A 87 2.52 11.10 1.17
C ARG A 87 3.36 9.89 0.77
N PHE A 88 4.16 10.02 -0.28
CA PHE A 88 5.14 9.01 -0.70
C PHE A 88 6.56 9.55 -0.59
N ILE A 89 7.43 8.80 0.08
CA ILE A 89 8.86 9.07 0.14
C ILE A 89 9.58 8.07 -0.75
N PHE A 90 10.51 8.55 -1.57
CA PHE A 90 11.43 7.70 -2.33
C PHE A 90 12.83 7.91 -1.81
N THR A 91 13.44 6.85 -1.27
CA THR A 91 14.78 6.91 -0.65
C THR A 91 15.76 6.04 -1.43
N ALA A 92 16.96 6.57 -1.67
CA ALA A 92 18.11 5.86 -2.25
C ALA A 92 19.41 6.22 -1.49
N PRO A 93 20.34 5.26 -1.29
CA PRO A 93 21.61 5.50 -0.62
C PRO A 93 22.53 6.38 -1.47
N TYR A 94 23.37 7.16 -0.80
CA TYR A 94 24.62 7.60 -1.41
C TYR A 94 25.72 6.54 -1.21
N SER A 95 26.91 6.79 -1.74
CA SER A 95 28.07 5.96 -1.38
C SER A 95 28.36 6.10 0.11
N PRO A 96 28.57 5.00 0.87
CA PRO A 96 28.94 5.05 2.28
C PRO A 96 30.21 5.88 2.55
N SER A 97 31.10 6.01 1.55
CA SER A 97 32.30 6.84 1.64
C SER A 97 32.00 8.34 1.84
N ILE A 98 30.84 8.82 1.38
CA ILE A 98 30.44 10.22 1.52
C ILE A 98 30.08 10.53 2.97
N ALA A 99 29.26 9.67 3.59
CA ALA A 99 28.94 9.78 5.02
C ALA A 99 30.21 9.64 5.90
N ALA A 100 31.12 8.72 5.55
CA ALA A 100 32.38 8.55 6.27
C ALA A 100 33.31 9.77 6.16
N ALA A 101 33.36 10.43 4.99
CA ALA A 101 34.17 11.63 4.78
C ALA A 101 33.59 12.88 5.48
N GLY A 102 32.27 12.93 5.68
CA GLY A 102 31.60 14.02 6.38
C GLY A 102 31.58 13.91 7.91
N ALA A 103 31.86 12.72 8.45
CA ALA A 103 31.95 12.50 9.89
C ALA A 103 33.22 13.16 10.46
N THR A 104 33.04 14.22 11.27
CA THR A 104 34.14 14.86 12.01
C THR A 104 34.12 14.42 13.48
N ALA A 105 35.25 14.55 14.17
CA ALA A 105 35.36 14.21 15.60
C ALA A 105 34.35 14.96 16.49
N ASP A 106 33.85 16.11 16.03
CA ASP A 106 32.94 17.01 16.75
C ASP A 106 31.45 16.81 16.38
N SER A 107 31.13 16.01 15.35
CA SER A 107 29.76 15.71 14.92
C SER A 107 29.60 14.22 14.54
N PRO A 108 29.62 13.30 15.53
CA PRO A 108 29.52 11.87 15.30
C PRO A 108 28.09 11.38 14.96
N SER A 109 27.08 12.26 15.01
CA SER A 109 25.70 11.91 14.71
C SER A 109 25.45 11.78 13.20
N SER A 110 24.73 10.72 12.81
CA SER A 110 24.28 10.51 11.43
C SER A 110 23.57 11.76 10.88
N SER A 111 23.93 12.18 9.66
CA SER A 111 23.25 13.25 8.93
C SER A 111 21.91 12.82 8.31
N ALA A 112 21.48 11.57 8.55
CA ALA A 112 20.28 11.01 7.94
C ALA A 112 19.02 11.64 8.57
N ALA A 113 18.18 12.27 7.74
CA ALA A 113 16.88 12.77 8.18
C ALA A 113 15.91 11.65 8.58
N ILE A 114 16.08 10.44 8.02
CA ILE A 114 15.40 9.23 8.47
C ILE A 114 16.42 8.42 9.26
N PRO A 115 16.41 8.50 10.61
CA PRO A 115 17.51 7.96 11.43
C PRO A 115 17.53 6.42 11.47
N THR A 116 16.49 5.76 10.96
CA THR A 116 16.38 4.30 10.82
C THR A 116 16.99 3.78 9.52
N PHE A 117 17.46 4.66 8.64
CA PHE A 117 18.14 4.28 7.40
C PHE A 117 19.49 3.62 7.69
N ASP A 118 19.72 2.44 7.09
CA ASP A 118 20.98 1.74 7.11
C ASP A 118 21.37 1.27 5.71
N HIS A 119 22.62 1.51 5.31
CA HIS A 119 23.12 1.21 3.97
C HIS A 119 23.11 -0.30 3.68
N SER A 120 23.50 -1.13 4.65
CA SER A 120 23.58 -2.58 4.45
C SER A 120 22.20 -3.20 4.29
N THR A 121 21.24 -2.74 5.10
CA THR A 121 19.84 -3.11 5.06
C THR A 121 19.21 -2.65 3.74
N PHE A 122 19.50 -1.44 3.29
CA PHE A 122 19.06 -0.94 1.98
C PHE A 122 19.54 -1.84 0.85
N LEU A 123 20.84 -2.13 0.79
CA LEU A 123 21.42 -2.93 -0.31
C LEU A 123 20.84 -4.35 -0.33
N SER A 124 20.64 -4.95 0.85
CA SER A 124 19.97 -6.25 0.97
C SER A 124 18.54 -6.20 0.45
N PHE A 125 17.74 -5.22 0.90
CA PHE A 125 16.35 -5.05 0.48
C PHE A 125 16.23 -4.83 -1.04
N PHE A 126 16.98 -3.88 -1.59
CA PHE A 126 16.84 -3.51 -3.00
C PHE A 126 17.34 -4.63 -3.93
N SER A 127 18.37 -5.38 -3.53
CA SER A 127 18.83 -6.55 -4.29
C SER A 127 17.76 -7.65 -4.32
N ALA A 128 17.16 -7.94 -3.16
CA ALA A 128 16.15 -8.97 -3.01
C ALA A 128 14.82 -8.63 -3.71
N HIS A 129 14.37 -7.37 -3.64
CA HIS A 129 13.00 -7.00 -4.03
C HIS A 129 12.92 -6.08 -5.26
N GLY A 130 13.99 -5.35 -5.60
CA GLY A 130 13.93 -4.22 -6.53
C GLY A 130 13.21 -3.02 -5.92
N LEU A 131 12.45 -2.26 -6.72
CA LEU A 131 11.58 -1.20 -6.22
C LEU A 131 10.49 -1.81 -5.33
N GLY A 132 10.44 -1.40 -4.06
CA GLY A 132 9.46 -1.91 -3.11
C GLY A 132 9.18 -0.93 -1.97
N VAL A 133 8.07 -1.15 -1.27
CA VAL A 133 7.73 -0.40 -0.06
C VAL A 133 8.53 -0.96 1.11
N ARG A 134 9.31 -0.10 1.75
CA ARG A 134 10.06 -0.42 2.96
C ARG A 134 9.25 -0.17 4.22
N ALA A 135 8.58 0.98 4.30
CA ALA A 135 7.86 1.38 5.50
C ALA A 135 6.43 1.81 5.19
N ILE A 136 5.48 1.26 5.94
CA ILE A 136 4.13 1.80 6.08
C ILE A 136 4.12 2.60 7.37
N ALA A 137 3.99 3.92 7.27
CA ALA A 137 3.97 4.79 8.44
C ALA A 137 2.55 5.14 8.87
N VAL A 138 2.28 5.04 10.16
CA VAL A 138 1.02 5.45 10.79
C VAL A 138 1.29 6.54 11.82
N GLU A 139 0.41 7.54 11.84
CA GLU A 139 0.42 8.56 12.88
C GLU A 139 -0.24 7.97 14.13
N VAL A 140 0.47 8.02 15.24
CA VAL A 140 0.01 7.53 16.55
C VAL A 140 0.07 8.66 17.58
N ASP A 141 -0.66 8.52 18.67
CA ASP A 141 -0.63 9.51 19.74
C ASP A 141 0.76 9.61 20.39
N ASP A 142 1.44 8.48 20.57
CA ASP A 142 2.78 8.39 21.15
C ASP A 142 3.55 7.19 20.54
N ALA A 143 4.61 7.47 19.79
CA ALA A 143 5.41 6.46 19.09
C ALA A 143 6.35 5.68 20.03
N GLU A 144 6.68 6.22 21.21
CA GLU A 144 7.42 5.49 22.24
C GLU A 144 6.52 4.45 22.90
N LEU A 145 5.31 4.87 23.31
CA LEU A 145 4.30 3.98 23.87
C LEU A 145 3.87 2.91 22.86
N ALA A 146 3.63 3.29 21.60
CA ALA A 146 3.22 2.35 20.54
C ALA A 146 4.28 1.26 20.32
N PHE A 147 5.57 1.63 20.30
CA PHE A 147 6.67 0.68 20.19
C PHE A 147 6.76 -0.25 21.38
N ALA A 148 6.82 0.31 22.60
CA ALA A 148 6.95 -0.48 23.82
C ALA A 148 5.78 -1.46 23.98
N THR A 149 4.56 -1.00 23.70
CA THR A 149 3.35 -1.81 23.75
C THR A 149 3.37 -2.91 22.69
N SER A 150 3.78 -2.59 21.46
CA SER A 150 3.87 -3.58 20.38
C SER A 150 4.87 -4.68 20.71
N VAL A 151 6.07 -4.32 21.17
CA VAL A 151 7.12 -5.29 21.54
C VAL A 151 6.67 -6.15 22.73
N ALA A 152 6.02 -5.56 23.74
CA ALA A 152 5.44 -6.30 24.86
C ALA A 152 4.37 -7.32 24.43
N HIS A 153 3.75 -7.12 23.27
CA HIS A 153 2.76 -8.01 22.68
C HIS A 153 3.29 -8.81 21.48
N GLY A 154 4.61 -8.97 21.39
CA GLY A 154 5.25 -9.92 20.49
C GLY A 154 5.72 -9.33 19.15
N ALA A 155 5.57 -8.02 18.91
CA ALA A 155 6.18 -7.40 17.74
C ALA A 155 7.70 -7.55 17.77
N LYS A 156 8.27 -7.89 16.62
CA LYS A 156 9.73 -7.90 16.44
C LYS A 156 10.21 -6.46 16.31
N PRO A 157 11.05 -5.96 17.24
CA PRO A 157 11.57 -4.60 17.14
C PRO A 157 12.50 -4.48 15.92
N PHE A 158 12.40 -3.36 15.19
CA PHE A 158 13.33 -3.02 14.13
C PHE A 158 14.17 -1.81 14.50
N SER A 159 13.54 -0.70 14.92
CA SER A 159 14.23 0.48 15.42
C SER A 159 13.54 1.03 16.67
N PRO A 160 14.27 1.24 17.78
CA PRO A 160 13.69 1.82 19.00
C PRO A 160 13.22 3.27 18.77
N PRO A 161 12.46 3.85 19.70
CA PRO A 161 12.05 5.25 19.62
C PRO A 161 13.22 6.22 19.52
N LEU A 162 13.18 7.08 18.50
CA LEU A 162 14.17 8.10 18.19
C LEU A 162 13.46 9.44 18.13
N THR A 163 13.92 10.38 18.95
CA THR A 163 13.40 11.75 18.96
C THR A 163 14.18 12.61 17.95
N LEU A 164 13.47 13.24 17.02
CA LEU A 164 14.01 14.19 16.06
C LEU A 164 13.69 15.62 16.49
N GLU A 165 14.74 16.41 16.70
CA GLU A 165 14.68 17.84 17.09
C GLU A 165 13.68 18.13 18.22
N ASP A 166 13.61 17.23 19.21
CA ASP A 166 12.67 17.29 20.34
C ASP A 166 11.19 17.38 19.99
N ARG A 167 10.80 17.20 18.72
CA ARG A 167 9.44 17.44 18.21
C ARG A 167 8.76 16.19 17.66
N VAL A 168 9.50 15.30 17.00
CA VAL A 168 8.94 14.07 16.41
C VAL A 168 9.54 12.87 17.09
N VAL A 169 8.74 11.85 17.34
CA VAL A 169 9.24 10.52 17.72
C VAL A 169 8.92 9.54 16.61
N LEU A 170 9.94 8.78 16.21
CA LEU A 170 9.87 7.71 15.22
C LEU A 170 10.29 6.39 15.86
N SER A 171 9.57 5.32 15.58
CA SER A 171 9.94 3.96 15.98
C SER A 171 9.42 2.95 14.96
N GLU A 172 10.04 1.78 14.90
CA GLU A 172 9.72 0.79 13.87
C GLU A 172 9.69 -0.63 14.41
N VAL A 173 8.67 -1.39 14.02
CA VAL A 173 8.56 -2.84 14.24
C VAL A 173 8.41 -3.54 12.90
N THR A 174 8.84 -4.80 12.81
CA THR A 174 8.63 -5.61 11.60
C THR A 174 7.14 -5.90 11.42
N LEU A 175 6.59 -5.59 10.24
CA LEU A 175 5.22 -5.87 9.87
C LEU A 175 5.10 -7.28 9.23
N TYR A 176 5.73 -7.47 8.07
CA TYR A 176 5.89 -8.76 7.40
C TYR A 176 7.07 -8.70 6.43
N GLY A 177 7.81 -9.81 6.28
CA GLY A 177 9.05 -9.82 5.48
C GLY A 177 10.00 -8.71 5.91
N ASP A 178 10.51 -7.96 4.95
CA ASP A 178 11.35 -6.77 5.18
C ASP A 178 10.56 -5.45 5.14
N VAL A 179 9.24 -5.49 5.38
CA VAL A 179 8.41 -4.30 5.54
C VAL A 179 8.29 -3.97 7.03
N VAL A 180 8.47 -2.69 7.37
CA VAL A 180 8.26 -2.19 8.73
C VAL A 180 6.96 -1.41 8.86
N LEU A 181 6.32 -1.52 10.02
CA LEU A 181 5.30 -0.59 10.48
C LEU A 181 6.02 0.50 11.28
N ARG A 182 6.00 1.72 10.76
CA ARG A 182 6.65 2.89 11.35
C ARG A 182 5.60 3.69 12.13
N TYR A 183 5.87 3.92 13.40
CA TYR A 183 5.07 4.82 14.24
C TYR A 183 5.66 6.21 14.18
N VAL A 184 4.80 7.21 14.00
CA VAL A 184 5.18 8.63 14.01
C VAL A 184 4.26 9.36 14.98
N SER A 185 4.82 10.04 15.97
CA SER A 185 4.07 10.94 16.85
C SER A 185 4.73 12.31 16.91
N TYR A 186 3.91 13.33 17.11
CA TYR A 186 4.33 14.72 17.20
C TYR A 186 4.12 15.19 18.64
N LYS A 187 5.16 15.75 19.27
CA LYS A 187 5.00 16.39 20.56
C LYS A 187 4.12 17.64 20.38
N PRO A 188 3.24 17.95 21.35
CA PRO A 188 2.42 19.16 21.30
C PRO A 188 3.32 20.40 21.18
N ASP A 189 3.11 21.20 20.15
CA ASP A 189 3.73 22.52 20.03
C ASP A 189 2.84 23.54 20.75
N PRO A 190 3.32 24.18 21.84
CA PRO A 190 2.53 25.19 22.54
C PRO A 190 2.32 26.47 21.72
N ASN A 191 3.08 26.68 20.63
CA ASN A 191 2.95 27.84 19.77
C ASN A 191 3.15 27.43 18.30
N PRO A 192 2.17 26.70 17.72
CA PRO A 192 2.31 26.13 16.39
C PRO A 192 2.46 27.26 15.37
N ASP A 193 3.64 27.38 14.77
CA ASP A 193 3.82 28.23 13.59
C ASP A 193 3.43 27.40 12.35
N PRO A 194 2.30 27.73 11.68
CA PRO A 194 1.84 27.00 10.51
C PRO A 194 2.85 27.02 9.34
N SER A 195 3.79 27.97 9.35
CA SER A 195 4.85 28.08 8.34
C SER A 195 6.12 27.29 8.67
N SER A 196 6.27 26.85 9.93
CA SER A 196 7.47 26.15 10.42
C SER A 196 7.45 24.63 10.19
N TRP A 197 6.29 24.08 9.81
CA TRP A 197 6.05 22.65 9.85
C TRP A 197 5.55 22.10 8.51
N PHE A 198 6.37 21.26 7.88
CA PHE A 198 6.04 20.69 6.57
C PHE A 198 6.01 19.15 6.55
N PHE A 199 6.96 18.49 7.20
CA PHE A 199 7.08 17.03 7.29
C PHE A 199 8.04 16.64 8.44
N LEU A 200 8.89 15.62 8.30
CA LEU A 200 9.90 15.25 9.30
C LEU A 200 11.05 16.27 9.37
N PRO A 201 11.68 16.46 10.54
CA PRO A 201 12.92 17.22 10.67
C PRO A 201 14.01 16.70 9.72
N GLY A 202 14.84 17.60 9.21
CA GLY A 202 15.86 17.30 8.19
C GLY A 202 15.33 17.21 6.74
N PHE A 203 14.02 17.42 6.52
CA PHE A 203 13.47 17.68 5.18
C PHE A 203 13.27 19.17 4.96
N GLU A 204 13.72 19.67 3.81
CA GLU A 204 13.50 21.04 3.37
C GLU A 204 12.36 21.12 2.36
N PRO A 205 11.50 22.16 2.42
CA PRO A 205 10.43 22.36 1.46
C PRO A 205 10.99 22.65 0.07
N VAL A 206 10.31 22.13 -0.95
CA VAL A 206 10.64 22.41 -2.35
C VAL A 206 9.61 23.39 -2.90
N THR A 207 10.08 24.55 -3.36
CA THR A 207 9.26 25.45 -4.19
C THR A 207 9.07 24.78 -5.54
N SER A 208 7.86 24.25 -5.79
CA SER A 208 7.56 23.58 -7.06
C SER A 208 7.83 24.50 -8.25
N THR A 209 8.79 24.12 -9.09
CA THR A 209 8.94 24.68 -10.45
C THR A 209 8.06 23.95 -11.47
N GLU A 210 7.41 22.86 -11.04
CA GLU A 210 6.49 22.08 -11.86
C GLU A 210 5.17 22.85 -12.05
N PRO A 211 4.47 22.69 -13.20
CA PRO A 211 3.22 23.39 -13.46
C PRO A 211 2.18 23.16 -12.35
N ASN A 212 1.40 24.19 -12.02
CA ASN A 212 0.34 24.13 -10.99
C ASN A 212 -0.72 23.04 -11.22
N ASP A 213 -0.79 22.45 -12.43
CA ASP A 213 -1.79 21.46 -12.86
C ASP A 213 -1.35 20.00 -12.68
N LEU A 214 -0.38 19.73 -11.80
CA LEU A 214 0.12 18.38 -11.60
C LEU A 214 -0.84 17.49 -10.79
N ASP A 215 -1.63 18.07 -9.87
CA ASP A 215 -2.55 17.30 -9.03
C ASP A 215 -3.72 16.70 -9.83
N LEU A 216 -3.83 15.36 -9.80
CA LEU A 216 -4.87 14.61 -10.51
C LEU A 216 -6.06 14.20 -9.64
N GLY A 217 -6.17 14.69 -8.41
CA GLY A 217 -7.34 14.44 -7.56
C GLY A 217 -7.21 13.25 -6.62
N ILE A 218 -6.01 12.68 -6.47
CA ILE A 218 -5.72 11.66 -5.45
C ILE A 218 -5.65 12.36 -4.09
N ARG A 219 -6.19 11.76 -3.02
CA ARG A 219 -6.32 12.46 -1.73
C ARG A 219 -5.71 11.73 -0.56
N ARG A 220 -5.79 10.41 -0.48
CA ARG A 220 -5.29 9.65 0.68
C ARG A 220 -4.99 8.20 0.32
N LEU A 221 -4.21 7.54 1.17
CA LEU A 221 -4.12 6.08 1.18
C LEU A 221 -5.42 5.54 1.78
N ASP A 222 -6.08 4.64 1.07
CA ASP A 222 -7.28 3.95 1.55
C ASP A 222 -6.93 2.69 2.32
N HIS A 223 -6.12 1.84 1.71
CA HIS A 223 -5.62 0.64 2.34
C HIS A 223 -4.30 0.21 1.70
N VAL A 224 -3.59 -0.65 2.42
CA VAL A 224 -2.39 -1.35 1.95
C VAL A 224 -2.66 -2.84 1.99
N ALA A 225 -2.23 -3.59 0.97
CA ALA A 225 -2.28 -5.04 1.00
C ALA A 225 -0.87 -5.64 0.91
N GLY A 226 -0.56 -6.53 1.85
CA GLY A 226 0.65 -7.34 1.86
C GLY A 226 0.40 -8.77 1.40
N ASN A 227 1.38 -9.36 0.73
CA ASN A 227 1.37 -10.79 0.42
C ASN A 227 2.26 -11.53 1.40
N VAL A 228 1.75 -12.64 1.94
CA VAL A 228 2.42 -13.48 2.94
C VAL A 228 2.31 -14.95 2.56
N ALA A 229 3.22 -15.77 3.04
CA ALA A 229 3.17 -17.21 2.77
C ALA A 229 2.08 -17.94 3.56
N ARG A 230 1.73 -17.44 4.76
CA ARG A 230 0.73 -18.03 5.67
C ARG A 230 -0.08 -16.95 6.36
N LEU A 231 -1.32 -16.76 5.92
CA LEU A 231 -2.23 -15.69 6.36
C LEU A 231 -2.50 -15.78 7.85
N GLY A 232 -2.89 -16.95 8.36
CA GLY A 232 -3.28 -17.07 9.78
C GLY A 232 -2.17 -16.70 10.76
N GLN A 233 -0.90 -16.95 10.41
CA GLN A 233 0.23 -16.53 11.24
C GLN A 233 0.47 -15.02 11.15
N ALA A 234 0.41 -14.45 9.94
CA ALA A 234 0.60 -13.03 9.74
C ALA A 234 -0.51 -12.19 10.40
N VAL A 235 -1.77 -12.58 10.22
CA VAL A 235 -2.92 -11.91 10.86
C VAL A 235 -2.79 -11.99 12.37
N SER A 236 -2.55 -13.18 12.93
CA SER A 236 -2.41 -13.34 14.39
C SER A 236 -1.25 -12.53 14.96
N TYR A 237 -0.13 -12.44 14.23
CA TYR A 237 1.01 -11.62 14.62
C TYR A 237 0.65 -10.12 14.64
N VAL A 238 0.14 -9.58 13.53
CA VAL A 238 -0.20 -8.15 13.42
C VAL A 238 -1.30 -7.76 14.40
N LYS A 239 -2.42 -8.49 14.40
CA LYS A 239 -3.52 -8.32 15.36
C LYS A 239 -3.03 -8.44 16.81
N GLY A 240 -2.12 -9.38 17.07
CA GLY A 240 -1.55 -9.62 18.38
C GLY A 240 -0.89 -8.38 18.98
N PHE A 241 -0.01 -7.72 18.22
CA PHE A 241 0.75 -6.58 18.73
C PHE A 241 0.09 -5.22 18.54
N THR A 242 -0.79 -5.04 17.55
CA THR A 242 -1.51 -3.75 17.37
C THR A 242 -2.82 -3.70 18.14
N GLY A 243 -3.49 -4.84 18.31
CA GLY A 243 -4.88 -4.90 18.78
C GLY A 243 -5.92 -4.59 17.70
N PHE A 244 -5.51 -4.44 16.44
CA PHE A 244 -6.41 -4.20 15.32
C PHE A 244 -7.43 -5.33 15.17
N HIS A 245 -8.67 -5.01 14.79
CA HIS A 245 -9.71 -6.01 14.60
C HIS A 245 -9.81 -6.45 13.14
N GLU A 246 -10.37 -7.64 12.93
CA GLU A 246 -10.74 -8.13 11.60
C GLU A 246 -11.89 -7.28 11.07
N PHE A 247 -11.68 -6.68 9.90
CA PHE A 247 -12.65 -5.81 9.24
C PHE A 247 -13.40 -6.56 8.14
N ALA A 248 -12.70 -7.36 7.35
CA ALA A 248 -13.26 -8.18 6.28
C ALA A 248 -12.34 -9.35 5.95
N GLU A 249 -12.92 -10.42 5.40
CA GLU A 249 -12.22 -11.63 4.98
C GLU A 249 -12.75 -12.12 3.64
N PHE A 250 -11.88 -12.71 2.84
CA PHE A 250 -12.23 -13.32 1.56
C PHE A 250 -11.56 -14.69 1.45
N THR A 251 -12.32 -15.67 1.00
CA THR A 251 -11.82 -17.03 0.74
C THR A 251 -11.67 -17.27 -0.75
N ALA A 252 -10.81 -18.21 -1.14
CA ALA A 252 -10.65 -18.56 -2.55
C ALA A 252 -11.96 -19.08 -3.19
N GLU A 253 -12.86 -19.71 -2.44
CA GLU A 253 -14.17 -20.08 -2.98
C GLU A 253 -15.03 -18.86 -3.36
N GLU A 254 -14.78 -17.72 -2.74
CA GLU A 254 -15.57 -16.50 -2.91
C GLU A 254 -14.98 -15.51 -3.91
N VAL A 255 -13.65 -15.42 -4.01
CA VAL A 255 -12.96 -14.43 -4.87
C VAL A 255 -12.04 -15.05 -5.93
N GLY A 256 -11.83 -16.37 -5.88
CA GLY A 256 -11.04 -17.08 -6.88
C GLY A 256 -11.74 -17.18 -8.24
N THR A 257 -10.94 -17.47 -9.27
CA THR A 257 -11.43 -17.91 -10.57
C THR A 257 -11.52 -19.44 -10.59
N SER A 258 -11.99 -20.00 -11.70
CA SER A 258 -11.89 -21.44 -11.95
C SER A 258 -10.45 -21.94 -12.14
N GLU A 259 -9.48 -21.02 -12.25
CA GLU A 259 -8.08 -21.29 -12.55
C GLU A 259 -7.13 -20.95 -11.37
N SER A 260 -7.41 -19.92 -10.56
CA SER A 260 -6.53 -19.47 -9.46
C SER A 260 -7.32 -18.86 -8.28
N GLY A 261 -6.69 -18.69 -7.12
CA GLY A 261 -7.33 -18.07 -5.96
C GLY A 261 -6.36 -17.51 -4.93
N LEU A 262 -6.94 -16.77 -3.98
CA LEU A 262 -6.27 -16.28 -2.78
C LEU A 262 -7.21 -16.34 -1.58
N ASN A 263 -6.62 -16.35 -0.39
CA ASN A 263 -7.32 -16.02 0.84
C ASN A 263 -6.82 -14.66 1.31
N SER A 264 -7.72 -13.83 1.83
CA SER A 264 -7.41 -12.49 2.29
C SER A 264 -8.10 -12.18 3.61
N ALA A 265 -7.44 -11.40 4.46
CA ALA A 265 -8.02 -10.82 5.65
C ALA A 265 -7.53 -9.38 5.82
N ILE A 266 -8.41 -8.50 6.27
CA ILE A 266 -8.15 -7.08 6.44
C ILE A 266 -8.26 -6.74 7.90
N LEU A 267 -7.20 -6.14 8.45
CA LEU A 267 -7.18 -5.61 9.80
C LEU A 267 -7.41 -4.09 9.78
N ALA A 268 -8.11 -3.59 10.79
CA ALA A 268 -8.40 -2.18 10.95
C ALA A 268 -8.09 -1.68 12.36
N ASN A 269 -7.70 -0.41 12.49
CA ASN A 269 -7.67 0.28 13.78
C ASN A 269 -9.10 0.59 14.27
N ASN A 270 -9.23 1.08 15.51
CA ASN A 270 -10.51 1.36 16.17
C ASN A 270 -11.47 2.22 15.34
N ASP A 271 -10.94 3.27 14.71
CA ASP A 271 -11.72 4.21 13.90
C ASP A 271 -11.74 3.83 12.41
N GLU A 272 -11.12 2.70 12.08
CA GLU A 272 -11.11 2.09 10.75
C GLU A 272 -10.57 3.03 9.65
N THR A 273 -9.69 3.94 10.04
CA THR A 273 -8.95 4.88 9.19
C THR A 273 -7.65 4.31 8.63
N VAL A 274 -7.14 3.22 9.23
CA VAL A 274 -5.96 2.47 8.82
C VAL A 274 -6.40 1.04 8.52
N LEU A 275 -6.27 0.63 7.26
CA LEU A 275 -6.72 -0.67 6.75
C LEU A 275 -5.53 -1.43 6.16
N ILE A 276 -5.17 -2.57 6.77
CA ILE A 276 -4.03 -3.41 6.36
C ILE A 276 -4.55 -4.79 5.97
N GLY A 277 -4.61 -5.03 4.66
CA GLY A 277 -4.91 -6.33 4.06
C GLY A 277 -3.69 -7.24 4.02
N MET A 278 -3.93 -8.54 4.19
CA MET A 278 -2.93 -9.59 4.00
C MET A 278 -3.52 -10.69 3.14
N ASN A 279 -2.76 -11.18 2.16
CA ASN A 279 -3.16 -12.24 1.25
C ASN A 279 -2.20 -13.43 1.34
N GLU A 280 -2.73 -14.66 1.21
CA GLU A 280 -1.93 -15.88 1.02
C GLU A 280 -2.31 -16.60 -0.28
N PRO A 281 -1.38 -17.36 -0.88
CA PRO A 281 -1.68 -18.17 -2.05
C PRO A 281 -2.56 -19.36 -1.69
N VAL A 282 -3.47 -19.73 -2.60
CA VAL A 282 -4.11 -21.05 -2.57
C VAL A 282 -3.42 -21.96 -3.58
N PHE A 283 -3.02 -23.14 -3.10
CA PHE A 283 -2.32 -24.16 -3.90
C PHE A 283 -3.27 -25.22 -4.44
N GLY A 284 -2.83 -25.96 -5.46
CA GLY A 284 -3.63 -27.02 -6.08
C GLY A 284 -4.65 -26.55 -7.12
N THR A 285 -4.61 -25.28 -7.50
CA THR A 285 -5.41 -24.69 -8.58
C THR A 285 -4.79 -24.96 -9.97
N LYS A 286 -5.57 -24.78 -11.05
CA LYS A 286 -5.11 -25.10 -12.43
C LYS A 286 -3.97 -24.18 -12.89
N ARG A 287 -4.08 -22.90 -12.56
CA ARG A 287 -3.03 -21.89 -12.70
C ARG A 287 -2.42 -21.60 -11.36
N ARG A 288 -1.19 -21.11 -11.42
CA ARG A 288 -0.45 -20.64 -10.26
C ARG A 288 -1.13 -19.38 -9.69
N SER A 289 -1.27 -19.32 -8.38
CA SER A 289 -1.79 -18.13 -7.69
C SER A 289 -0.88 -16.92 -7.95
N GLN A 290 -1.48 -15.76 -8.27
CA GLN A 290 -0.75 -14.50 -8.40
C GLN A 290 0.00 -14.10 -7.12
N ILE A 291 -0.50 -14.53 -5.96
CA ILE A 291 0.19 -14.33 -4.68
C ILE A 291 1.50 -15.12 -4.64
N GLN A 292 1.51 -16.35 -5.18
CA GLN A 292 2.73 -17.14 -5.30
C GLN A 292 3.68 -16.58 -6.37
N THR A 293 3.15 -16.01 -7.46
CA THR A 293 3.96 -15.26 -8.43
C THR A 293 4.67 -14.08 -7.77
N TYR A 294 3.94 -13.28 -7.00
CA TYR A 294 4.53 -12.20 -6.20
C TYR A 294 5.62 -12.72 -5.27
N LEU A 295 5.36 -13.73 -4.44
CA LEU A 295 6.30 -14.19 -3.40
C LEU A 295 7.62 -14.69 -4.01
N GLU A 296 7.60 -15.30 -5.19
CA GLU A 296 8.84 -15.74 -5.85
C GLU A 296 9.61 -14.59 -6.49
N HIS A 297 8.93 -13.66 -7.17
CA HIS A 297 9.60 -12.51 -7.81
C HIS A 297 10.03 -11.43 -6.81
N ASN A 298 9.36 -11.36 -5.67
CA ASN A 298 9.70 -10.48 -4.55
C ASN A 298 10.66 -11.17 -3.56
N GLU A 299 11.01 -12.44 -3.74
CA GLU A 299 11.85 -13.20 -2.78
C GLU A 299 11.30 -13.23 -1.34
N GLY A 300 9.96 -13.24 -1.19
CA GLY A 300 9.30 -13.33 0.10
C GLY A 300 8.15 -12.34 0.30
N PRO A 301 7.64 -12.21 1.54
CA PRO A 301 6.54 -11.32 1.86
C PRO A 301 6.85 -9.85 1.60
N GLY A 302 5.83 -9.06 1.24
CA GLY A 302 5.98 -7.64 0.98
C GLY A 302 4.66 -6.96 0.63
N VAL A 303 4.68 -5.65 0.40
CA VAL A 303 3.50 -4.90 -0.06
C VAL A 303 3.21 -5.23 -1.52
N GLN A 304 2.01 -5.75 -1.77
CA GLN A 304 1.52 -6.04 -3.11
C GLN A 304 0.90 -4.80 -3.76
N HIS A 305 0.03 -4.09 -3.05
CA HIS A 305 -0.57 -2.89 -3.61
C HIS A 305 -0.92 -1.85 -2.56
N LEU A 306 -1.04 -0.62 -3.05
CA LEU A 306 -1.53 0.54 -2.31
C LEU A 306 -2.77 1.06 -3.03
N ALA A 307 -3.88 1.15 -2.32
CA ALA A 307 -5.12 1.70 -2.85
C ALA A 307 -5.23 3.18 -2.54
N LEU A 308 -5.29 4.00 -3.58
CA LEU A 308 -5.26 5.46 -3.50
C LEU A 308 -6.65 5.99 -3.77
N SER A 309 -7.23 6.65 -2.76
CA SER A 309 -8.56 7.26 -2.87
C SER A 309 -8.46 8.53 -3.71
N SER A 310 -9.30 8.62 -4.73
CA SER A 310 -9.56 9.83 -5.52
C SER A 310 -10.88 10.46 -5.11
N GLU A 311 -10.96 11.80 -5.19
CA GLU A 311 -12.23 12.53 -5.08
C GLU A 311 -13.06 12.52 -6.37
N ASN A 312 -12.40 12.33 -7.51
CA ASN A 312 -13.01 12.18 -8.83
C ASN A 312 -12.17 11.22 -9.69
N ILE A 313 -12.46 9.92 -9.56
CA ILE A 313 -11.71 8.85 -10.23
C ILE A 313 -11.70 9.03 -11.75
N PHE A 314 -12.75 9.59 -12.35
CA PHE A 314 -12.81 9.76 -13.80
C PHE A 314 -11.80 10.81 -14.30
N GLU A 315 -11.68 11.95 -13.60
CA GLU A 315 -10.66 12.95 -13.90
C GLU A 315 -9.25 12.45 -13.61
N THR A 316 -9.06 11.78 -12.47
CA THR A 316 -7.78 11.13 -12.13
C THR A 316 -7.34 10.18 -13.22
N LEU A 317 -8.21 9.27 -13.66
CA LEU A 317 -7.86 8.26 -14.67
C LEU A 317 -7.64 8.85 -16.05
N ARG A 318 -8.41 9.87 -16.47
CA ARG A 318 -8.10 10.60 -17.70
C ARG A 318 -6.70 11.19 -17.66
N GLY A 319 -6.33 11.81 -16.53
CA GLY A 319 -4.99 12.34 -16.30
C GLY A 319 -3.91 11.26 -16.31
N MET A 320 -4.10 10.16 -15.59
CA MET A 320 -3.11 9.09 -15.54
C MET A 320 -2.93 8.42 -16.92
N ARG A 321 -4.04 8.13 -17.63
CA ARG A 321 -4.02 7.48 -18.94
C ARG A 321 -3.39 8.35 -20.03
N SER A 322 -3.58 9.67 -19.99
CA SER A 322 -2.92 10.57 -20.96
C SER A 322 -1.39 10.57 -20.82
N ARG A 323 -0.87 10.09 -19.68
CA ARG A 323 0.55 10.02 -19.36
C ARG A 323 1.16 8.62 -19.51
N SER A 324 0.35 7.56 -19.67
CA SER A 324 0.83 6.16 -19.72
C SER A 324 1.92 5.94 -20.78
N GLY A 325 1.70 6.44 -22.01
CA GLY A 325 2.66 6.32 -23.12
C GLY A 325 3.86 7.29 -23.03
N LEU A 326 3.90 8.13 -22.00
CA LEU A 326 4.90 9.19 -21.79
C LEU A 326 5.60 9.01 -20.42
N GLY A 327 5.83 7.77 -20.02
CA GLY A 327 6.53 7.43 -18.77
C GLY A 327 5.64 7.32 -17.53
N GLY A 328 4.32 7.51 -17.65
CA GLY A 328 3.36 7.29 -16.57
C GLY A 328 3.10 5.80 -16.28
N PHE A 329 1.96 5.52 -15.65
CA PHE A 329 1.56 4.16 -15.30
C PHE A 329 0.55 3.61 -16.32
N GLU A 330 0.71 2.34 -16.67
CA GLU A 330 -0.26 1.60 -17.46
C GLU A 330 -1.27 0.90 -16.56
N PHE A 331 -2.46 0.63 -17.08
CA PHE A 331 -3.52 -0.08 -16.37
C PHE A 331 -3.66 -1.51 -16.89
N VAL A 332 -4.25 -2.37 -16.06
CA VAL A 332 -4.68 -3.70 -16.49
C VAL A 332 -5.71 -3.58 -17.63
N PRO A 333 -5.87 -4.61 -18.48
CA PRO A 333 -6.87 -4.60 -19.54
C PRO A 333 -8.27 -4.34 -19.00
N SER A 334 -9.04 -3.52 -19.71
CA SER A 334 -10.44 -3.24 -19.37
C SER A 334 -11.27 -4.53 -19.42
N PRO A 335 -12.26 -4.68 -18.52
CA PRO A 335 -13.25 -5.75 -18.61
C PRO A 335 -13.99 -5.72 -19.96
N PRO A 336 -14.53 -6.86 -20.43
CA PRO A 336 -15.29 -6.91 -21.67
C PRO A 336 -16.61 -6.10 -21.54
N PRO A 337 -17.20 -5.59 -22.65
CA PRO A 337 -18.47 -4.86 -22.62
C PRO A 337 -19.63 -5.60 -21.95
N THR A 338 -19.58 -6.93 -21.93
CA THR A 338 -20.57 -7.78 -21.23
C THR A 338 -20.58 -7.55 -19.72
N TYR A 339 -19.44 -7.19 -19.12
CA TYR A 339 -19.34 -6.84 -17.71
C TYR A 339 -20.24 -5.63 -17.38
N TYR A 340 -20.08 -4.53 -18.11
CA TYR A 340 -20.84 -3.30 -17.87
C TYR A 340 -22.35 -3.50 -18.09
N LYS A 341 -22.74 -4.28 -19.11
CA LYS A 341 -24.14 -4.67 -19.34
C LYS A 341 -24.74 -5.45 -18.16
N ASN A 342 -23.95 -6.31 -17.52
CA ASN A 342 -24.42 -7.12 -16.39
C ASN A 342 -24.63 -6.30 -15.12
N ILE A 343 -23.81 -5.26 -14.90
CA ILE A 343 -23.92 -4.39 -13.71
C ILE A 343 -24.87 -3.21 -13.90
N GLU A 344 -25.17 -2.85 -15.15
CA GLU A 344 -25.92 -1.65 -15.53
C GLU A 344 -27.20 -1.45 -14.70
N LYS A 345 -28.01 -2.50 -14.56
CA LYS A 345 -29.32 -2.39 -13.90
C LYS A 345 -29.22 -1.91 -12.46
N TRP A 346 -28.25 -2.41 -11.69
CA TRP A 346 -28.09 -2.06 -10.29
C TRP A 346 -27.13 -0.90 -10.07
N ALA A 347 -26.16 -0.71 -10.96
CA ALA A 347 -25.20 0.38 -10.86
C ALA A 347 -25.86 1.74 -11.16
N ARG A 348 -26.93 1.75 -11.98
CA ARG A 348 -27.76 2.94 -12.24
C ARG A 348 -28.49 3.50 -11.01
N ASP A 349 -28.54 2.77 -9.90
CA ASP A 349 -29.06 3.28 -8.62
C ASP A 349 -28.14 4.35 -8.00
N VAL A 350 -26.85 4.37 -8.40
CA VAL A 350 -25.81 5.26 -7.84
C VAL A 350 -25.07 6.05 -8.91
N LEU A 351 -24.87 5.47 -10.09
CA LEU A 351 -24.15 6.06 -11.22
C LEU A 351 -25.12 6.49 -12.32
N THR A 352 -24.88 7.66 -12.90
CA THR A 352 -25.58 8.09 -14.11
C THR A 352 -25.16 7.26 -15.32
N GLU A 353 -25.97 7.27 -16.38
CA GLU A 353 -25.62 6.61 -17.65
C GLU A 353 -24.29 7.10 -18.23
N ALA A 354 -24.03 8.41 -18.13
CA ALA A 354 -22.77 8.99 -18.57
C ALA A 354 -21.58 8.44 -17.75
N GLN A 355 -21.72 8.35 -16.43
CA GLN A 355 -20.68 7.80 -15.56
C GLN A 355 -20.44 6.30 -15.80
N LEU A 356 -21.48 5.52 -16.08
CA LEU A 356 -21.31 4.11 -16.45
C LEU A 356 -20.56 3.94 -17.77
N LYS A 357 -20.85 4.81 -18.75
CA LYS A 357 -20.09 4.84 -19.99
C LYS A 357 -18.63 5.24 -19.77
N GLU A 358 -18.38 6.22 -18.90
CA GLU A 358 -17.01 6.58 -18.49
C GLU A 358 -16.30 5.41 -17.79
N CYS A 359 -17.02 4.61 -16.98
CA CYS A 359 -16.45 3.39 -16.39
C CYS A 359 -15.99 2.43 -17.49
N GLU A 360 -16.82 2.20 -18.52
CA GLU A 360 -16.46 1.34 -19.65
C GLU A 360 -15.26 1.86 -20.44
N GLU A 361 -15.27 3.15 -20.79
CA GLU A 361 -14.20 3.80 -21.55
C GLU A 361 -12.86 3.79 -20.79
N LEU A 362 -12.90 3.96 -19.46
CA LEU A 362 -11.71 4.02 -18.61
C LEU A 362 -11.33 2.67 -17.98
N GLY A 363 -12.12 1.62 -18.17
CA GLY A 363 -11.86 0.29 -17.61
C GLY A 363 -12.08 0.18 -16.10
N VAL A 364 -12.99 0.98 -15.53
CA VAL A 364 -13.29 1.02 -14.09
C VAL A 364 -14.21 -0.12 -13.69
N LEU A 365 -13.80 -0.88 -12.70
CA LEU A 365 -14.62 -1.90 -12.06
C LEU A 365 -15.53 -1.24 -11.01
N VAL A 366 -16.78 -1.71 -10.89
CA VAL A 366 -17.78 -1.17 -9.97
C VAL A 366 -18.31 -2.33 -9.13
N ASP A 367 -18.18 -2.22 -7.82
CA ASP A 367 -18.79 -3.13 -6.86
C ASP A 367 -19.70 -2.37 -5.90
N LYS A 368 -20.56 -3.10 -5.18
CA LYS A 368 -21.35 -2.54 -4.10
C LYS A 368 -21.48 -3.50 -2.93
N ASP A 369 -21.60 -2.96 -1.74
CA ASP A 369 -22.05 -3.68 -0.55
C ASP A 369 -23.36 -3.06 -0.04
N ASP A 370 -23.76 -3.46 1.17
CA ASP A 370 -24.98 -2.97 1.81
C ASP A 370 -24.88 -1.49 2.26
N GLU A 371 -23.68 -0.91 2.34
CA GLU A 371 -23.43 0.44 2.85
C GLU A 371 -23.06 1.45 1.75
N GLY A 372 -22.48 1.01 0.63
CA GLY A 372 -22.07 1.90 -0.45
C GLY A 372 -21.56 1.22 -1.72
N THR A 373 -21.02 2.04 -2.63
CA THR A 373 -20.49 1.63 -3.94
C THR A 373 -19.00 1.93 -4.02
N LEU A 374 -18.26 1.02 -4.62
CA LEU A 374 -16.81 1.12 -4.83
C LEU A 374 -16.50 1.13 -6.33
N LEU A 375 -15.80 2.16 -6.77
CA LEU A 375 -15.19 2.24 -8.09
C LEU A 375 -13.70 1.96 -7.91
N GLN A 376 -13.12 1.08 -8.72
CA GLN A 376 -11.71 0.75 -8.63
C GLN A 376 -11.09 0.38 -9.98
N ILE A 377 -9.78 0.57 -10.08
CA ILE A 377 -8.97 0.09 -11.20
C ILE A 377 -7.52 -0.14 -10.75
N PHE A 378 -6.84 -1.07 -11.42
CA PHE A 378 -5.48 -1.48 -11.07
C PHE A 378 -4.48 -1.09 -12.14
N THR A 379 -3.31 -0.61 -11.72
CA THR A 379 -2.18 -0.44 -12.62
C THR A 379 -1.55 -1.79 -12.96
N LYS A 380 -0.77 -1.83 -14.03
CA LYS A 380 0.29 -2.84 -14.17
C LYS A 380 1.36 -2.65 -13.07
N PRO A 381 2.29 -3.60 -12.90
CA PRO A 381 3.38 -3.45 -11.94
C PRO A 381 4.14 -2.12 -12.10
N LEU A 382 4.57 -1.54 -10.98
CA LEU A 382 5.21 -0.20 -10.96
C LEU A 382 6.67 -0.24 -11.40
N GLY A 383 7.33 -1.39 -11.27
CA GLY A 383 8.70 -1.62 -11.70
C GLY A 383 8.79 -2.81 -12.65
N ASP A 384 10.00 -3.34 -12.79
CA ASP A 384 10.28 -4.42 -13.76
C ASP A 384 9.66 -5.76 -13.35
N ARG A 385 9.51 -5.99 -12.04
CA ARG A 385 9.04 -7.26 -11.49
C ARG A 385 7.51 -7.25 -11.36
N PRO A 386 6.83 -8.40 -11.55
CA PRO A 386 5.38 -8.54 -11.35
C PRO A 386 5.03 -8.60 -9.85
N THR A 387 5.33 -7.52 -9.14
CA THR A 387 5.24 -7.42 -7.68
C THR A 387 4.27 -6.30 -7.28
N ILE A 388 4.78 -5.11 -6.96
CA ILE A 388 3.96 -4.00 -6.47
C ILE A 388 3.19 -3.33 -7.61
N PHE A 389 1.91 -3.01 -7.37
CA PHE A 389 1.05 -2.20 -8.24
C PHE A 389 0.23 -1.19 -7.42
N ILE A 390 -0.46 -0.27 -8.09
CA ILE A 390 -1.37 0.70 -7.48
C ILE A 390 -2.81 0.34 -7.83
N GLU A 391 -3.70 0.50 -6.86
CA GLU A 391 -5.13 0.56 -7.10
C GLU A 391 -5.58 2.02 -6.96
N ILE A 392 -6.39 2.53 -7.90
CA ILE A 392 -7.06 3.82 -7.77
C ILE A 392 -8.52 3.54 -7.45
N ILE A 393 -9.03 4.12 -6.38
CA ILE A 393 -10.40 3.89 -5.93
C ILE A 393 -11.18 5.17 -5.70
N GLN A 394 -12.51 5.07 -5.75
CA GLN A 394 -13.43 6.06 -5.21
C GLN A 394 -14.60 5.34 -4.54
N ARG A 395 -14.91 5.74 -3.31
CA ARG A 395 -16.03 5.22 -2.52
C ARG A 395 -17.20 6.20 -2.58
N VAL A 396 -18.40 5.70 -2.83
CA VAL A 396 -19.65 6.50 -2.87
C VAL A 396 -20.60 5.96 -1.82
N GLY A 397 -21.05 6.82 -0.90
CA GLY A 397 -21.89 6.44 0.24
C GLY A 397 -21.19 6.61 1.59
N CYS A 398 -21.81 6.09 2.65
CA CYS A 398 -21.33 6.10 4.04
C CYS A 398 -20.86 7.46 4.58
N ILE A 399 -21.49 8.55 4.12
CA ILE A 399 -21.16 9.90 4.58
C ILE A 399 -21.86 10.19 5.90
N THR A 400 -21.06 10.35 6.95
CA THR A 400 -21.51 10.82 8.27
C THR A 400 -21.24 12.31 8.38
N LYS A 401 -22.20 13.05 8.94
CA LYS A 401 -22.01 14.47 9.29
C LYS A 401 -21.55 14.54 10.74
N THR A 402 -20.45 15.24 10.95
CA THR A 402 -19.89 15.58 12.26
C THR A 402 -19.85 17.10 12.41
N ASP A 403 -19.63 17.59 13.62
CA ASP A 403 -19.46 19.03 13.88
C ASP A 403 -18.22 19.60 13.16
N GLU A 404 -17.27 18.74 12.81
CA GLU A 404 -16.01 19.06 12.11
C GLU A 404 -16.12 18.93 10.57
N GLY A 405 -17.26 18.46 10.04
CA GLY A 405 -17.50 18.31 8.61
C GLY A 405 -18.11 16.97 8.18
N LYS A 406 -18.04 16.67 6.88
CA LYS A 406 -18.48 15.38 6.31
C LYS A 406 -17.32 14.38 6.36
N TYR A 407 -17.54 13.23 6.97
CA TYR A 407 -16.59 12.12 7.05
C TYR A 407 -17.16 10.89 6.33
N GLN A 408 -16.35 10.20 5.54
CA GLN A 408 -16.73 8.93 4.93
C GLN A 408 -16.16 7.77 5.76
N LYS A 409 -17.03 6.86 6.20
CA LYS A 409 -16.64 5.66 6.96
C LYS A 409 -15.60 4.84 6.18
N GLY A 410 -14.55 4.39 6.86
CA GLY A 410 -13.54 3.50 6.29
C GLY A 410 -14.15 2.23 5.70
N GLY A 411 -13.65 1.80 4.54
CA GLY A 411 -14.11 0.59 3.86
C GLY A 411 -15.53 0.64 3.27
N CYS A 412 -16.14 1.83 3.12
CA CYS A 412 -17.45 2.00 2.48
C CYS A 412 -17.53 1.39 1.08
N GLY A 413 -18.46 0.45 0.81
CA GLY A 413 -18.52 -0.27 -0.46
C GLY A 413 -17.60 -1.50 -0.53
N GLY A 414 -17.01 -1.91 0.60
CA GLY A 414 -16.20 -3.12 0.72
C GLY A 414 -14.81 -3.00 0.09
N PHE A 415 -14.27 -4.12 -0.39
CA PHE A 415 -12.95 -4.19 -1.06
C PHE A 415 -13.06 -4.87 -2.42
N GLY A 416 -14.21 -4.70 -3.07
CA GLY A 416 -14.40 -5.19 -4.42
C GLY A 416 -14.45 -6.71 -4.52
N LYS A 417 -15.17 -7.41 -3.62
CA LYS A 417 -15.30 -8.87 -3.65
C LYS A 417 -15.64 -9.38 -5.06
N GLY A 418 -16.62 -8.76 -5.71
CA GLY A 418 -17.01 -9.10 -7.08
C GLY A 418 -15.94 -8.72 -8.11
N ASN A 419 -15.28 -7.59 -7.88
CA ASN A 419 -14.22 -7.06 -8.75
C ASN A 419 -12.92 -7.87 -8.69
N VAL A 420 -12.59 -8.50 -7.56
CA VAL A 420 -11.37 -9.31 -7.39
C VAL A 420 -11.39 -10.49 -8.38
N SER A 421 -12.54 -11.14 -8.58
CA SER A 421 -12.68 -12.21 -9.57
C SER A 421 -12.47 -11.69 -11.00
N GLU A 422 -13.00 -10.52 -11.35
CA GLU A 422 -12.80 -9.89 -12.67
C GLU A 422 -11.35 -9.44 -12.89
N LEU A 423 -10.70 -8.88 -11.87
CA LEU A 423 -9.26 -8.56 -11.91
C LEU A 423 -8.45 -9.82 -12.24
N PHE A 424 -8.72 -10.94 -11.58
CA PHE A 424 -8.00 -12.18 -11.86
C PHE A 424 -8.20 -12.67 -13.28
N LYS A 425 -9.42 -12.59 -13.82
CA LYS A 425 -9.66 -12.93 -15.23
C LYS A 425 -8.84 -12.05 -16.17
N SER A 426 -8.78 -10.74 -15.92
CA SER A 426 -7.97 -9.81 -16.73
C SER A 426 -6.46 -10.11 -16.65
N ILE A 427 -5.96 -10.45 -15.46
CA ILE A 427 -4.54 -10.83 -15.27
C ILE A 427 -4.23 -12.16 -15.96
N GLU A 428 -5.08 -13.18 -15.76
CA GLU A 428 -4.92 -14.49 -16.39
C GLU A 428 -4.96 -14.40 -17.92
N GLU A 429 -5.84 -13.56 -18.47
CA GLU A 429 -5.88 -13.29 -19.91
C GLU A 429 -4.60 -12.59 -20.40
N TYR A 430 -4.10 -11.61 -19.65
CA TYR A 430 -2.83 -10.96 -19.96
C TYR A 430 -1.66 -11.96 -19.93
N GLU A 431 -1.57 -12.82 -18.92
CA GLU A 431 -0.54 -13.87 -18.84
C GLU A 431 -0.62 -14.85 -20.02
N LYS A 432 -1.83 -15.27 -20.42
CA LYS A 432 -2.04 -16.11 -21.61
C LYS A 432 -1.41 -15.47 -22.86
N THR A 433 -1.51 -14.15 -23.02
CA THR A 433 -0.86 -13.46 -24.16
C THR A 433 0.67 -13.48 -24.09
N LEU A 434 1.25 -13.44 -22.89
CA LEU A 434 2.71 -13.52 -22.71
C LEU A 434 3.24 -14.95 -22.95
N GLU A 435 2.51 -15.96 -22.47
CA GLU A 435 2.82 -17.38 -22.71
C GLU A 435 2.75 -17.73 -24.20
N ALA A 436 1.71 -17.26 -24.90
CA ALA A 436 1.54 -17.49 -26.33
C ALA A 436 2.71 -16.92 -27.15
N LYS A 437 3.23 -15.73 -26.79
CA LYS A 437 4.41 -15.15 -27.46
C LYS A 437 5.67 -16.02 -27.29
N LYS A 438 5.90 -16.58 -26.10
CA LYS A 438 7.03 -17.49 -25.84
C LYS A 438 6.93 -18.79 -26.66
N VAL A 439 5.72 -19.29 -26.91
CA VAL A 439 5.51 -20.48 -27.75
C VAL A 439 5.78 -20.17 -29.22
N VAL A 440 5.33 -19.02 -29.71
CA VAL A 440 5.58 -18.58 -31.09
C VAL A 440 7.08 -18.35 -31.33
N GLU A 441 7.79 -17.69 -30.43
CA GLU A 441 9.24 -17.48 -30.52
C GLU A 441 10.04 -18.79 -30.49
N LYS A 442 9.62 -19.78 -29.70
CA LYS A 442 10.22 -21.12 -29.72
C LYS A 442 9.94 -21.89 -31.01
N SER A 443 8.79 -21.65 -31.64
CA SER A 443 8.42 -22.30 -32.91
C SER A 443 9.08 -21.68 -34.14
N THR A 444 9.51 -20.41 -34.06
CA THR A 444 10.24 -19.73 -35.14
C THR A 444 11.76 -19.83 -35.01
N ALA A 445 12.26 -20.24 -33.85
CA ALA A 445 13.68 -20.51 -33.58
C ALA A 445 14.08 -21.99 -33.74
N ALA A 446 13.12 -22.88 -34.02
CA ALA A 446 13.31 -24.29 -34.38
C ALA A 446 13.08 -24.46 -35.88
#